data_AF-A0A1D2ITN1-F1
#
_entry.id   AF-A0A1D2ITN1-F1
#
_cell.length_a   1.000
_cell.length_b   1.000
_cell.length_c   1.000
_cell.angle_alpha   90.00
_cell.angle_beta   90.00
_cell.angle_gamma   90.00
#
_symmetry.space_group_name_H-M   'P 1'
#
loop_
_entity.id
_entity.type
_entity.pdbx_description
1 polymer ?
#
loop_
_entity_poly.entity_id
_entity_poly.type
_entity_poly.pdbx_seq_one_letter_code
_entity_poly.pdbx_strand_id
1 'polypeptide(L)'
;MKKIIGLTFVAICCILFAPTIKAQADTVPLPAPIIEAFPVEAIAEAIAGELDKDSVNDTITQADLDTMTAIPLPSLGLTGEDLSVLNNEVFTNAIELAIWSNNIGELPDLSEALPALENIEANGANITVFPDANYPNLTNVDLSQNNFGFNIPKFVGMEGLVSINMENAGLSGYIAEDIWMNMPNLDSLILNENHLISIPEDIFLSQQLGTHSFANQTATYPPTTIKQGENLKVFVPFIYQALDFIAPSNHDLIIIKDNGRTLYEPPYPTYDGSYMYTIETAGLQPGEHLLEISLGYNSGEYTGWYDFPVTITE
;
A
#
# COMPACT_ATOMS: atom_id res chain seq x y z
N MET A 1 37.20 8.71 53.30
CA MET A 1 36.24 9.18 52.29
C MET A 1 36.50 8.36 51.03
N LYS A 2 35.68 7.34 50.73
CA LYS A 2 34.72 7.31 49.60
C LYS A 2 35.35 7.85 48.30
N LYS A 3 35.50 7.10 47.20
CA LYS A 3 34.44 6.37 46.50
C LYS A 3 34.99 5.17 45.70
N ILE A 4 34.16 4.13 45.68
CA ILE A 4 34.15 2.95 44.81
C ILE A 4 33.90 3.42 43.37
N ILE A 5 34.72 2.98 42.42
CA ILE A 5 34.45 3.13 40.99
C ILE A 5 33.56 1.96 40.59
N GLY A 6 32.28 2.25 40.41
CA GLY A 6 31.26 1.29 39.98
C GLY A 6 31.46 0.90 38.53
N LEU A 7 31.48 -0.40 38.30
CA LEU A 7 31.39 -1.08 37.02
C LEU A 7 29.95 -0.90 36.49
N THR A 8 29.74 -0.12 35.42
CA THR A 8 28.44 -0.02 34.77
C THR A 8 28.38 -1.04 33.63
N PHE A 9 27.78 -2.20 33.91
CA PHE A 9 27.29 -3.12 32.89
C PHE A 9 26.15 -2.42 32.13
N VAL A 10 26.35 -2.14 30.85
CA VAL A 10 25.24 -1.80 29.96
C VAL A 10 24.57 -3.12 29.58
N ALA A 11 23.50 -3.45 30.30
CA ALA A 11 22.58 -4.51 29.90
C ALA A 11 21.82 -4.00 28.67
N ILE A 12 22.23 -4.46 27.48
CA ILE A 12 21.43 -4.32 26.28
C ILE A 12 20.21 -5.23 26.48
N CYS A 13 19.05 -4.63 26.73
CA CYS A 13 17.76 -5.30 26.66
C CYS A 13 17.57 -5.82 25.23
N CYS A 14 17.90 -7.09 25.00
CA CYS A 14 17.33 -7.84 23.90
C CYS A 14 15.83 -7.94 24.16
N ILE A 15 15.05 -7.07 23.51
CA ILE A 15 13.62 -7.27 23.35
C ILE A 15 13.50 -8.48 22.40
N LEU A 16 13.44 -9.66 22.99
CA LEU A 16 12.93 -10.85 22.32
C LEU A 16 11.46 -10.54 22.02
N PHE A 17 11.14 -10.29 20.75
CA PHE A 17 9.79 -10.44 20.25
C PHE A 17 9.41 -11.91 20.50
N ALA A 18 8.70 -12.16 21.59
CA ALA A 18 7.97 -13.40 21.72
C ALA A 18 6.93 -13.41 20.58
N PRO A 19 6.82 -14.49 19.79
CA PRO A 19 5.70 -14.61 18.88
C PRO A 19 4.44 -14.54 19.74
N THR A 20 3.58 -13.57 19.45
CA THR A 20 2.20 -13.56 19.90
C THR A 20 1.59 -14.87 19.42
N ILE A 21 1.39 -15.80 20.34
CA ILE A 21 0.53 -16.95 20.10
C ILE A 21 -0.85 -16.33 19.88
N LYS A 22 -1.28 -16.16 18.62
CA LYS A 22 -2.69 -15.96 18.29
C LYS A 22 -3.42 -17.12 18.97
N ALA A 23 -4.25 -16.82 19.95
CA ALA A 23 -5.18 -17.81 20.46
C ALA A 23 -6.07 -18.19 19.27
N GLN A 24 -5.91 -19.42 18.78
CA GLN A 24 -6.75 -19.98 17.74
C GLN A 24 -8.19 -19.89 18.25
N ALA A 25 -9.03 -19.10 17.59
CA ALA A 25 -10.46 -19.23 17.81
C ALA A 25 -10.81 -20.64 17.33
N ASP A 26 -11.26 -21.49 18.26
CA ASP A 26 -11.73 -22.83 17.93
C ASP A 26 -12.79 -22.70 16.83
N THR A 27 -12.59 -23.41 15.70
CA THR A 27 -13.57 -23.51 14.60
C THR A 27 -14.95 -23.86 15.15
N VAL A 28 -16.04 -23.32 14.58
CA VAL A 28 -17.39 -23.69 15.03
C VAL A 28 -17.66 -25.13 14.57
N PRO A 29 -17.94 -26.10 15.47
CA PRO A 29 -18.04 -27.49 15.03
C PRO A 29 -19.21 -27.71 14.07
N LEU A 30 -18.93 -28.00 12.79
CA LEU A 30 -19.94 -28.40 11.81
C LEU A 30 -20.40 -29.86 12.04
N PRO A 31 -21.68 -30.19 11.78
CA PRO A 31 -22.73 -29.34 11.18
C PRO A 31 -23.32 -28.32 12.15
N ALA A 32 -23.52 -27.08 11.70
CA ALA A 32 -24.11 -26.00 12.47
C ALA A 32 -24.96 -25.07 11.58
N PRO A 33 -25.89 -24.27 12.13
CA PRO A 33 -26.54 -23.18 11.40
C PRO A 33 -25.52 -22.18 10.84
N ILE A 34 -25.78 -21.61 9.66
CA ILE A 34 -24.89 -20.63 9.00
C ILE A 34 -24.59 -19.45 9.93
N ILE A 35 -25.62 -18.91 10.60
CA ILE A 35 -25.49 -17.75 11.50
C ILE A 35 -24.68 -18.06 12.78
N GLU A 36 -24.55 -19.34 13.16
CA GLU A 36 -23.67 -19.74 14.27
C GLU A 36 -22.22 -19.85 13.80
N ALA A 37 -21.97 -20.36 12.58
CA ALA A 37 -20.65 -20.41 11.97
C ALA A 37 -20.12 -19.00 11.62
N PHE A 38 -20.98 -18.14 11.08
CA PHE A 38 -20.64 -16.78 10.64
C PHE A 38 -21.59 -15.76 11.28
N PRO A 39 -21.28 -15.25 12.50
CA PRO A 39 -22.18 -14.39 13.28
C PRO A 39 -22.22 -12.92 12.79
N VAL A 40 -22.22 -12.72 11.47
CA VAL A 40 -22.39 -11.43 10.79
C VAL A 40 -23.49 -11.61 9.77
N GLU A 41 -24.61 -10.89 9.92
CA GLU A 41 -25.83 -11.08 9.11
C GLU A 41 -25.54 -11.02 7.61
N ALA A 42 -24.84 -9.99 7.14
CA ALA A 42 -24.51 -9.83 5.72
C ALA A 42 -23.64 -10.97 5.15
N ILE A 43 -22.68 -11.49 5.95
CA ILE A 43 -21.85 -12.64 5.53
C ILE A 43 -22.71 -13.90 5.52
N ALA A 44 -23.47 -14.16 6.59
CA ALA A 44 -24.34 -15.34 6.67
C ALA A 44 -25.37 -15.37 5.55
N GLU A 45 -25.97 -14.23 5.19
CA GLU A 45 -26.89 -14.10 4.06
C GLU A 45 -26.21 -14.38 2.71
N ALA A 46 -24.98 -13.88 2.50
CA ALA A 46 -24.21 -14.17 1.30
C ALA A 46 -23.86 -15.65 1.17
N ILE A 47 -23.38 -16.29 2.25
CA ILE A 47 -23.10 -17.73 2.29
C ILE A 47 -24.38 -18.55 2.06
N ALA A 48 -25.51 -18.15 2.65
CA ALA A 48 -26.79 -18.81 2.41
C ALA A 48 -27.21 -18.72 0.94
N GLY A 49 -27.02 -17.56 0.31
CA GLY A 49 -27.27 -17.34 -1.11
C GLY A 49 -26.42 -18.24 -2.02
N GLU A 50 -25.11 -18.32 -1.77
CA GLU A 50 -24.20 -19.17 -2.55
C GLU A 50 -24.50 -20.67 -2.42
N LEU A 51 -24.98 -21.10 -1.25
CA LEU A 51 -25.35 -22.48 -0.98
C LEU A 51 -26.80 -22.83 -1.34
N ASP A 52 -27.55 -21.89 -1.96
CA ASP A 52 -28.97 -22.02 -2.29
C ASP A 52 -29.83 -22.44 -1.08
N LYS A 53 -29.56 -21.81 0.07
CA LYS A 53 -30.29 -21.99 1.34
C LYS A 53 -31.27 -20.85 1.53
N ASP A 54 -32.47 -21.17 2.01
CA ASP A 54 -33.55 -20.20 2.20
C ASP A 54 -33.35 -19.34 3.47
N SER A 55 -32.54 -19.80 4.43
CA SER A 55 -32.34 -19.12 5.70
C SER A 55 -30.92 -19.25 6.25
N VAL A 56 -30.42 -18.19 6.90
CA VAL A 56 -29.19 -18.23 7.71
C VAL A 56 -29.27 -19.20 8.91
N ASN A 57 -30.47 -19.70 9.25
CA ASN A 57 -30.64 -20.75 10.26
C ASN A 57 -30.54 -22.18 9.68
N ASP A 58 -30.45 -22.33 8.36
CA ASP A 58 -30.26 -23.64 7.75
C ASP A 58 -28.89 -24.19 8.14
N THR A 59 -28.83 -25.51 8.36
CA THR A 59 -27.59 -26.19 8.75
C THR A 59 -26.70 -26.41 7.53
N ILE A 60 -25.42 -26.09 7.70
CA ILE A 60 -24.34 -26.39 6.77
C ILE A 60 -23.40 -27.44 7.34
N THR A 61 -22.74 -28.16 6.44
CA THR A 61 -21.69 -29.13 6.70
C THR A 61 -20.41 -28.67 6.01
N GLN A 62 -19.27 -29.27 6.36
CA GLN A 62 -18.02 -29.03 5.63
C GLN A 62 -18.17 -29.33 4.13
N ALA A 63 -18.95 -30.35 3.77
CA ALA A 63 -19.19 -30.70 2.37
C ALA A 63 -19.97 -29.61 1.61
N ASP A 64 -20.79 -28.81 2.30
CA ASP A 64 -21.44 -27.65 1.69
C ASP A 64 -20.38 -26.55 1.41
N LEU A 65 -19.55 -26.22 2.41
CA LEU A 65 -18.47 -25.21 2.25
C LEU A 65 -17.45 -25.61 1.18
N ASP A 66 -17.14 -26.90 1.07
CA ASP A 66 -16.22 -27.44 0.05
C ASP A 66 -16.77 -27.28 -1.39
N THR A 67 -18.06 -27.00 -1.58
CA THR A 67 -18.61 -26.72 -2.92
C THR A 67 -18.33 -25.30 -3.38
N MET A 68 -17.99 -24.39 -2.46
CA MET A 68 -17.76 -22.99 -2.77
C MET A 68 -16.38 -22.80 -3.41
N THR A 69 -16.35 -22.27 -4.63
CA THR A 69 -15.11 -21.91 -5.33
C THR A 69 -14.78 -20.43 -5.23
N ALA A 70 -15.71 -19.60 -4.79
CA ALA A 70 -15.55 -18.17 -4.61
C ALA A 70 -16.28 -17.71 -3.34
N ILE A 71 -15.80 -16.61 -2.74
CA ILE A 71 -16.42 -15.93 -1.59
C ILE A 71 -16.90 -14.54 -2.06
N PRO A 72 -18.18 -14.41 -2.47
CA PRO A 72 -18.72 -13.15 -3.00
C PRO A 72 -19.31 -12.29 -1.88
N LEU A 73 -18.49 -11.39 -1.33
CA LEU A 73 -18.88 -10.42 -0.32
C LEU A 73 -18.76 -8.94 -0.78
N PRO A 74 -19.07 -8.57 -2.04
CA PRO A 74 -18.89 -7.20 -2.48
C PRO A 74 -20.00 -6.26 -2.00
N SER A 75 -19.66 -5.00 -1.72
CA SER A 75 -20.62 -3.92 -1.46
C SER A 75 -21.60 -4.19 -0.29
N LEU A 76 -21.14 -4.88 0.75
CA LEU A 76 -21.94 -5.23 1.93
C LEU A 76 -21.68 -4.29 3.13
N GLY A 77 -20.77 -3.31 2.96
CA GLY A 77 -20.37 -2.39 4.03
C GLY A 77 -19.53 -3.04 5.14
N LEU A 78 -18.90 -4.18 4.83
CA LEU A 78 -18.14 -4.97 5.79
C LEU A 78 -16.87 -4.27 6.24
N THR A 79 -16.53 -4.47 7.51
CA THR A 79 -15.26 -4.09 8.12
C THR A 79 -14.29 -5.28 8.17
N GLY A 80 -13.03 -5.02 8.51
CA GLY A 80 -12.05 -6.08 8.77
C GLY A 80 -12.46 -6.99 9.93
N GLU A 81 -13.14 -6.46 10.95
CA GLU A 81 -13.69 -7.26 12.06
C GLU A 81 -14.79 -8.20 11.55
N ASP A 82 -15.68 -7.72 10.68
CA ASP A 82 -16.71 -8.57 10.07
C ASP A 82 -16.07 -9.70 9.24
N LEU A 83 -15.10 -9.38 8.37
CA LEU A 83 -14.43 -10.39 7.54
C LEU A 83 -13.64 -11.40 8.36
N SER A 84 -13.18 -11.03 9.55
CA SER A 84 -12.39 -11.94 10.41
C SER A 84 -13.16 -13.19 10.82
N VAL A 85 -14.50 -13.15 10.80
CA VAL A 85 -15.36 -14.31 11.13
C VAL A 85 -15.26 -15.44 10.10
N LEU A 86 -14.75 -15.16 8.89
CA LEU A 86 -14.50 -16.22 7.90
C LEU A 86 -13.52 -17.27 8.42
N ASN A 87 -12.60 -16.90 9.31
CA ASN A 87 -11.66 -17.83 9.95
C ASN A 87 -12.30 -18.81 10.93
N ASN A 88 -13.61 -18.73 11.18
CA ASN A 88 -14.32 -19.73 11.96
C ASN A 88 -14.38 -21.08 11.23
N GLU A 89 -14.31 -21.08 9.90
CA GLU A 89 -14.39 -22.28 9.06
C GLU A 89 -13.34 -22.27 7.95
N VAL A 90 -13.22 -23.40 7.24
CA VAL A 90 -12.28 -23.55 6.11
C VAL A 90 -13.04 -23.77 4.82
N PHE A 91 -12.87 -22.88 3.85
CA PHE A 91 -13.39 -23.01 2.50
C PHE A 91 -12.32 -23.66 1.62
N THR A 92 -12.24 -25.00 1.67
CA THR A 92 -11.11 -25.77 1.14
C THR A 92 -10.83 -25.55 -0.34
N ASN A 93 -11.86 -25.24 -1.13
CA ASN A 93 -11.79 -25.10 -2.59
C ASN A 93 -12.05 -23.67 -3.07
N ALA A 94 -12.17 -22.69 -2.16
CA ALA A 94 -12.36 -21.30 -2.54
C ALA A 94 -11.06 -20.72 -3.10
N ILE A 95 -11.07 -20.41 -4.39
CA ILE A 95 -9.93 -19.85 -5.14
C ILE A 95 -10.07 -18.33 -5.35
N GLU A 96 -11.24 -17.76 -5.11
CA GLU A 96 -11.52 -16.33 -5.31
C GLU A 96 -12.16 -15.69 -4.08
N LEU A 97 -11.67 -14.51 -3.70
CA LEU A 97 -12.26 -13.65 -2.68
C LEU A 97 -12.65 -12.31 -3.29
N ALA A 98 -13.96 -12.02 -3.35
CA ALA A 98 -14.48 -10.76 -3.86
C ALA A 98 -15.04 -9.92 -2.70
N ILE A 99 -14.32 -8.86 -2.34
CA ILE A 99 -14.63 -7.97 -1.20
C ILE A 99 -14.61 -6.48 -1.60
N TRP A 100 -14.69 -6.20 -2.91
CA TRP A 100 -14.71 -4.85 -3.45
C TRP A 100 -15.90 -4.00 -2.95
N SER A 101 -15.75 -2.67 -2.94
CA SER A 101 -16.76 -1.72 -2.44
C SER A 101 -17.20 -1.90 -0.97
N ASN A 102 -16.36 -2.45 -0.10
CA ASN A 102 -16.60 -2.51 1.35
C ASN A 102 -15.95 -1.34 2.13
N ASN A 103 -15.96 -1.41 3.47
CA ASN A 103 -15.36 -0.41 4.35
C ASN A 103 -14.37 -1.08 5.33
N ILE A 104 -13.36 -1.75 4.79
CA ILE A 104 -12.59 -2.77 5.51
C ILE A 104 -11.69 -2.17 6.59
N GLY A 105 -10.92 -1.12 6.27
CA GLY A 105 -9.83 -0.69 7.14
C GLY A 105 -8.68 -1.72 7.12
N GLU A 106 -8.35 -2.30 8.28
CA GLU A 106 -7.32 -3.34 8.35
C GLU A 106 -7.90 -4.69 7.91
N LEU A 107 -7.41 -5.23 6.78
CA LEU A 107 -7.83 -6.55 6.31
C LEU A 107 -7.26 -7.63 7.26
N PRO A 108 -8.06 -8.56 7.79
CA PRO A 108 -7.54 -9.67 8.58
C PRO A 108 -6.76 -10.65 7.70
N ASP A 109 -5.83 -11.37 8.32
CA ASP A 109 -5.25 -12.57 7.71
C ASP A 109 -6.31 -13.67 7.63
N LEU A 110 -6.68 -14.06 6.41
CA LEU A 110 -7.68 -15.09 6.09
C LEU A 110 -7.03 -16.37 5.53
N SER A 111 -5.72 -16.56 5.70
CA SER A 111 -5.02 -17.74 5.16
C SER A 111 -5.47 -19.05 5.80
N GLU A 112 -6.03 -19.02 7.01
CA GLU A 112 -6.66 -20.19 7.65
C GLU A 112 -7.98 -20.55 6.96
N ALA A 113 -8.82 -19.56 6.65
CA ALA A 113 -10.10 -19.77 5.97
C ALA A 113 -9.96 -20.16 4.49
N LEU A 114 -8.98 -19.59 3.79
CA LEU A 114 -8.86 -19.63 2.33
C LEU A 114 -7.52 -20.25 1.89
N PRO A 115 -7.26 -21.54 2.19
CA PRO A 115 -5.97 -22.18 1.87
C PRO A 115 -5.72 -22.37 0.37
N ALA A 116 -6.77 -22.33 -0.45
CA ALA A 116 -6.70 -22.51 -1.90
C ALA A 116 -6.74 -21.18 -2.69
N LEU A 117 -6.68 -20.03 -2.03
CA LEU A 117 -6.90 -18.72 -2.65
C LEU A 117 -5.89 -18.43 -3.78
N GLU A 118 -6.41 -18.07 -4.95
CA GLU A 118 -5.65 -17.73 -6.16
C GLU A 118 -5.85 -16.28 -6.59
N ASN A 119 -7.03 -15.71 -6.32
CA ASN A 119 -7.43 -14.36 -6.74
C ASN A 119 -8.10 -13.56 -5.60
N ILE A 120 -7.71 -12.30 -5.43
CA ILE A 120 -8.38 -11.34 -4.55
C ILE A 120 -8.84 -10.13 -5.37
N GLU A 121 -10.15 -9.86 -5.33
CA GLU A 121 -10.77 -8.66 -5.90
C GLU A 121 -11.27 -7.74 -4.78
N ALA A 122 -10.50 -6.70 -4.47
CA ALA A 122 -10.75 -5.79 -3.35
C ALA A 122 -10.66 -4.31 -3.75
N ASN A 123 -10.98 -4.00 -5.02
CA ASN A 123 -11.05 -2.62 -5.50
C ASN A 123 -12.03 -1.77 -4.65
N GLY A 124 -11.63 -0.55 -4.29
CA GLY A 124 -12.54 0.42 -3.66
C GLY A 124 -13.08 -0.01 -2.30
N ALA A 125 -12.37 -0.89 -1.57
CA ALA A 125 -12.85 -1.50 -0.32
C ALA A 125 -12.41 -0.74 0.94
N ASN A 126 -11.83 0.46 0.79
CA ASN A 126 -11.28 1.28 1.85
C ASN A 126 -10.31 0.52 2.77
N ILE A 127 -9.45 -0.32 2.18
CA ILE A 127 -8.39 -1.02 2.89
C ILE A 127 -7.28 -0.02 3.24
N THR A 128 -6.87 -0.02 4.51
CA THR A 128 -5.75 0.78 5.03
C THR A 128 -4.52 -0.06 5.37
N VAL A 129 -4.70 -1.38 5.55
CA VAL A 129 -3.62 -2.37 5.76
C VAL A 129 -3.99 -3.65 5.04
N PHE A 130 -3.09 -4.11 4.16
CA PHE A 130 -3.12 -5.45 3.60
C PHE A 130 -1.97 -6.24 4.24
N PRO A 131 -2.25 -7.25 5.09
CA PRO A 131 -1.23 -7.91 5.88
C PRO A 131 -0.37 -8.85 5.05
N ASP A 132 0.86 -9.09 5.50
CA ASP A 132 1.62 -10.26 5.08
C ASP A 132 0.90 -11.52 5.61
N ALA A 133 0.66 -12.48 4.71
CA ALA A 133 -0.17 -13.66 4.96
C ALA A 133 0.24 -14.80 4.03
N ASN A 134 0.05 -16.04 4.49
CA ASN A 134 0.54 -17.22 3.79
C ASN A 134 -0.49 -17.75 2.76
N TYR A 135 -0.48 -17.17 1.57
CA TYR A 135 -1.28 -17.62 0.43
C TYR A 135 -0.39 -18.19 -0.69
N PRO A 136 0.04 -19.47 -0.58
CA PRO A 136 1.03 -20.03 -1.50
C PRO A 136 0.54 -20.17 -2.95
N ASN A 137 -0.78 -20.12 -3.18
CA ASN A 137 -1.40 -20.23 -4.50
C ASN A 137 -1.83 -18.87 -5.08
N LEU A 138 -1.68 -17.77 -4.32
CA LEU A 138 -2.16 -16.46 -4.74
C LEU A 138 -1.38 -15.99 -5.97
N THR A 139 -2.11 -15.72 -7.04
CA THR A 139 -1.57 -15.39 -8.35
C THR A 139 -1.93 -13.95 -8.75
N ASN A 140 -3.11 -13.47 -8.37
CA ASN A 140 -3.57 -12.12 -8.71
C ASN A 140 -4.17 -11.41 -7.50
N VAL A 141 -3.89 -10.11 -7.39
CA VAL A 141 -4.48 -9.24 -6.38
C VAL A 141 -4.84 -7.89 -6.98
N ASP A 142 -6.11 -7.50 -6.86
CA ASP A 142 -6.58 -6.14 -7.16
C ASP A 142 -6.92 -5.39 -5.86
N LEU A 143 -6.05 -4.45 -5.52
CA LEU A 143 -6.14 -3.55 -4.37
C LEU A 143 -6.29 -2.08 -4.82
N SER A 144 -6.66 -1.83 -6.07
CA SER A 144 -6.82 -0.48 -6.59
C SER A 144 -7.91 0.31 -5.82
N GLN A 145 -7.80 1.64 -5.81
CA GLN A 145 -8.78 2.53 -5.17
C GLN A 145 -8.98 2.28 -3.66
N ASN A 146 -7.97 1.75 -2.98
CA ASN A 146 -7.90 1.67 -1.51
C ASN A 146 -7.19 2.89 -0.90
N ASN A 147 -6.84 2.84 0.40
CA ASN A 147 -6.32 3.98 1.13
C ASN A 147 -5.19 3.59 2.09
N PHE A 148 -4.10 3.05 1.55
CA PHE A 148 -2.98 2.52 2.34
C PHE A 148 -2.20 3.60 3.10
N GLY A 149 -2.15 4.84 2.60
CA GLY A 149 -1.28 5.86 3.15
C GLY A 149 0.17 5.36 3.18
N PHE A 150 0.82 5.37 4.35
CA PHE A 150 2.19 4.90 4.52
C PHE A 150 2.31 3.37 4.72
N ASN A 151 1.20 2.63 4.76
CA ASN A 151 1.20 1.17 4.97
C ASN A 151 1.40 0.41 3.65
N ILE A 152 2.64 0.40 3.16
CA ILE A 152 2.97 -0.26 1.89
C ILE A 152 3.07 -1.78 2.09
N PRO A 153 2.24 -2.60 1.40
CA PRO A 153 2.30 -4.06 1.51
C PRO A 153 3.57 -4.63 0.85
N LYS A 154 4.16 -5.63 1.50
CA LYS A 154 5.37 -6.34 1.02
C LYS A 154 5.06 -7.69 0.39
N PHE A 155 3.85 -8.20 0.61
CA PHE A 155 3.38 -9.46 0.05
C PHE A 155 4.23 -10.67 0.51
N VAL A 156 4.70 -10.67 1.77
CA VAL A 156 5.41 -11.84 2.32
C VAL A 156 4.41 -12.98 2.55
N GLY A 157 4.75 -14.18 2.08
CA GLY A 157 3.85 -15.34 2.05
C GLY A 157 2.99 -15.43 0.78
N MET A 158 3.19 -14.51 -0.17
CA MET A 158 2.51 -14.45 -1.47
C MET A 158 3.53 -14.44 -2.63
N GLU A 159 4.65 -15.17 -2.49
CA GLU A 159 5.74 -15.17 -3.47
C GLU A 159 5.34 -15.70 -4.86
N GLY A 160 4.16 -16.33 -4.97
CA GLY A 160 3.59 -16.83 -6.22
C GLY A 160 2.92 -15.77 -7.12
N LEU A 161 2.75 -14.53 -6.64
CA LEU A 161 2.04 -13.48 -7.35
C LEU A 161 2.60 -13.22 -8.77
N VAL A 162 1.67 -13.05 -9.71
CA VAL A 162 1.92 -12.74 -11.13
C VAL A 162 1.45 -11.33 -11.47
N SER A 163 0.37 -10.85 -10.83
CA SER A 163 -0.20 -9.54 -11.12
C SER A 163 -0.67 -8.83 -9.85
N ILE A 164 -0.24 -7.57 -9.69
CA ILE A 164 -0.61 -6.68 -8.60
C ILE A 164 -1.16 -5.38 -9.19
N ASN A 165 -2.39 -5.04 -8.81
CA ASN A 165 -2.97 -3.72 -9.08
C ASN A 165 -3.13 -2.93 -7.78
N MET A 166 -2.41 -1.81 -7.66
CA MET A 166 -2.58 -0.81 -6.59
C MET A 166 -2.72 0.60 -7.19
N GLU A 167 -3.34 0.70 -8.37
CA GLU A 167 -3.73 1.98 -8.97
C GLU A 167 -4.57 2.81 -8.00
N ASN A 168 -4.22 4.08 -7.82
CA ASN A 168 -4.97 5.02 -7.00
C ASN A 168 -5.29 4.48 -5.59
N ALA A 169 -4.35 3.77 -4.97
CA ALA A 169 -4.56 3.11 -3.68
C ALA A 169 -4.05 3.93 -2.48
N GLY A 170 -3.72 5.21 -2.70
CA GLY A 170 -3.23 6.13 -1.69
C GLY A 170 -1.85 5.75 -1.12
N LEU A 171 -1.06 4.94 -1.84
CA LEU A 171 0.30 4.57 -1.42
C LEU A 171 1.15 5.83 -1.30
N SER A 172 1.72 6.09 -0.12
CA SER A 172 2.31 7.37 0.23
C SER A 172 3.73 7.23 0.77
N GLY A 173 4.57 8.21 0.44
CA GLY A 173 5.90 8.34 1.02
C GLY A 173 6.98 7.55 0.29
N TYR A 174 8.05 7.24 1.00
CA TYR A 174 9.23 6.57 0.46
C TYR A 174 9.06 5.06 0.49
N ILE A 175 9.35 4.40 -0.63
CA ILE A 175 9.54 2.95 -0.75
C ILE A 175 10.98 2.65 -1.17
N ALA A 176 11.49 1.52 -0.67
CA ALA A 176 12.83 1.04 -0.99
C ALA A 176 12.90 0.52 -2.44
N GLU A 177 14.09 0.59 -3.02
CA GLU A 177 14.37 0.16 -4.41
C GLU A 177 14.08 -1.33 -4.62
N ASP A 178 14.27 -2.17 -3.59
CA ASP A 178 14.22 -3.63 -3.62
C ASP A 178 12.93 -4.28 -3.07
N ILE A 179 11.93 -3.47 -2.69
CA ILE A 179 10.81 -3.89 -1.82
C ILE A 179 10.01 -5.12 -2.31
N TRP A 180 9.88 -5.30 -3.62
CA TRP A 180 9.05 -6.36 -4.24
C TRP A 180 9.86 -7.39 -5.05
N MET A 181 11.17 -7.47 -4.80
CA MET A 181 12.07 -8.42 -5.47
C MET A 181 11.89 -9.89 -5.00
N ASN A 182 10.98 -10.16 -4.06
CA ASN A 182 10.66 -11.48 -3.53
C ASN A 182 9.69 -12.30 -4.39
N MET A 183 9.12 -11.73 -5.46
CA MET A 183 8.13 -12.38 -6.31
C MET A 183 8.72 -12.72 -7.70
N PRO A 184 9.28 -13.92 -7.89
CA PRO A 184 10.01 -14.28 -9.11
C PRO A 184 9.12 -14.43 -10.36
N ASN A 185 7.79 -14.51 -10.20
CA ASN A 185 6.84 -14.67 -11.29
C ASN A 185 6.03 -13.39 -11.58
N LEU A 186 6.28 -12.29 -10.86
CA LEU A 186 5.52 -11.05 -11.03
C LEU A 186 5.79 -10.47 -12.43
N ASP A 187 4.73 -10.34 -13.22
CA ASP A 187 4.74 -9.87 -14.61
C ASP A 187 3.98 -8.54 -14.78
N SER A 188 2.98 -8.27 -13.93
CA SER A 188 2.18 -7.05 -13.98
C SER A 188 2.20 -6.29 -12.65
N LEU A 189 2.60 -5.02 -12.68
CA LEU A 189 2.63 -4.14 -11.50
C LEU A 189 2.09 -2.74 -11.83
N ILE A 190 0.89 -2.43 -11.33
CA ILE A 190 0.19 -1.17 -11.61
C ILE A 190 0.17 -0.30 -10.34
N LEU A 191 0.80 0.88 -10.42
CA LEU A 191 1.03 1.79 -9.30
C LEU A 191 0.76 3.26 -9.63
N ASN A 192 0.17 3.56 -10.79
CA ASN A 192 -0.15 4.94 -11.14
C ASN A 192 -1.16 5.57 -10.18
N GLU A 193 -1.17 6.90 -10.15
CA GLU A 193 -2.10 7.72 -9.35
C GLU A 193 -1.92 7.55 -7.84
N ASN A 194 -0.69 7.35 -7.37
CA ASN A 194 -0.36 7.27 -5.94
C ASN A 194 0.39 8.53 -5.45
N HIS A 195 0.86 8.48 -4.20
CA HIS A 195 1.55 9.58 -3.50
C HIS A 195 3.00 9.22 -3.12
N LEU A 196 3.63 8.37 -3.94
CA LEU A 196 5.00 7.92 -3.71
C LEU A 196 5.99 9.04 -4.05
N ILE A 197 7.06 9.15 -3.25
CA ILE A 197 8.14 10.12 -3.47
C ILE A 197 9.44 9.47 -3.96
N SER A 198 9.41 8.15 -4.18
CA SER A 198 10.50 7.34 -4.72
C SER A 198 9.98 6.28 -5.69
N ILE A 199 10.89 5.71 -6.46
CA ILE A 199 10.67 4.63 -7.44
C ILE A 199 11.25 3.33 -6.85
N PRO A 200 10.54 2.19 -6.94
CA PRO A 200 11.09 0.87 -6.64
C PRO A 200 11.91 0.39 -7.85
N GLU A 201 13.16 0.86 -7.94
CA GLU A 201 13.95 0.75 -9.18
C GLU A 201 14.25 -0.69 -9.59
N ASP A 202 14.55 -1.58 -8.65
CA ASP A 202 15.02 -2.93 -8.95
C ASP A 202 13.95 -3.71 -9.73
N ILE A 203 12.67 -3.59 -9.35
CA ILE A 203 11.59 -4.34 -10.01
C ILE A 203 11.36 -3.85 -11.44
N PHE A 204 11.44 -2.54 -11.68
CA PHE A 204 11.28 -1.96 -13.02
C PHE A 204 12.50 -2.21 -13.93
N LEU A 205 13.71 -2.16 -13.37
CA LEU A 205 14.95 -2.38 -14.13
C LEU A 205 15.29 -3.86 -14.34
N SER A 206 14.69 -4.77 -13.57
CA SER A 206 14.88 -6.22 -13.70
C SER A 206 14.43 -6.78 -15.07
N GLN A 207 13.56 -6.05 -15.78
CA GLN A 207 12.89 -6.49 -17.02
C GLN A 207 11.99 -7.73 -16.85
N GLN A 208 11.62 -8.11 -15.63
CA GLN A 208 10.67 -9.22 -15.42
C GLN A 208 9.22 -8.82 -15.74
N LEU A 209 8.88 -7.54 -15.60
CA LEU A 209 7.52 -7.03 -15.79
C LEU A 209 7.18 -6.87 -17.28
N GLY A 210 6.26 -7.69 -17.79
CA GLY A 210 5.62 -7.49 -19.09
C GLY A 210 4.66 -6.30 -19.13
N THR A 211 4.06 -5.95 -17.99
CA THR A 211 3.15 -4.79 -17.85
C THR A 211 3.51 -3.98 -16.60
N HIS A 212 3.67 -2.67 -16.73
CA HIS A 212 3.88 -1.78 -15.59
C HIS A 212 3.25 -0.41 -15.82
N SER A 213 2.97 0.30 -14.73
CA SER A 213 2.51 1.69 -14.77
C SER A 213 2.87 2.41 -13.47
N PHE A 214 3.53 3.57 -13.58
CA PHE A 214 3.96 4.38 -12.42
C PHE A 214 3.54 5.86 -12.52
N ALA A 215 2.69 6.20 -13.49
CA ALA A 215 2.35 7.58 -13.82
C ALA A 215 1.67 8.34 -12.68
N ASN A 216 1.72 9.68 -12.74
CA ASN A 216 0.94 10.57 -11.90
C ASN A 216 1.15 10.36 -10.39
N GLN A 217 2.40 10.37 -9.93
CA GLN A 217 2.71 10.39 -8.50
C GLN A 217 2.55 11.82 -7.94
N THR A 218 1.72 12.00 -6.93
CA THR A 218 1.43 13.33 -6.38
C THR A 218 1.46 13.34 -4.87
N ALA A 219 2.16 14.27 -4.22
CA ALA A 219 2.16 14.33 -2.75
C ALA A 219 2.27 15.76 -2.22
N THR A 220 1.63 16.01 -1.09
CA THR A 220 1.81 17.24 -0.31
C THR A 220 2.64 16.94 0.92
N TYR A 221 3.81 17.56 1.02
CA TYR A 221 4.72 17.39 2.15
C TYR A 221 4.19 18.10 3.40
N PRO A 222 4.65 17.72 4.60
CA PRO A 222 4.35 18.44 5.83
C PRO A 222 4.77 19.92 5.73
N PRO A 223 4.00 20.85 6.32
CA PRO A 223 4.32 22.27 6.31
C PRO A 223 5.63 22.55 7.05
N THR A 224 6.38 23.55 6.57
CA THR A 224 7.63 23.98 7.20
C THR A 224 7.76 25.50 7.27
N THR A 225 8.77 25.99 8.00
CA THR A 225 9.04 27.42 8.16
C THR A 225 10.50 27.71 7.85
N ILE A 226 10.75 28.76 7.07
CA ILE A 226 12.10 29.25 6.74
C ILE A 226 12.17 30.76 6.99
N LYS A 227 13.39 31.30 7.15
CA LYS A 227 13.57 32.76 7.21
C LYS A 227 13.65 33.37 5.82
N GLN A 228 13.23 34.62 5.70
CA GLN A 228 13.42 35.41 4.49
C GLN A 228 14.90 35.43 4.10
N GLY A 229 15.18 35.17 2.83
CA GLY A 229 16.54 35.06 2.30
C GLY A 229 17.12 33.64 2.33
N GLU A 230 16.45 32.66 2.93
CA GLU A 230 16.84 31.24 2.87
C GLU A 230 16.21 30.53 1.66
N ASN A 231 16.93 29.54 1.13
CA ASN A 231 16.43 28.62 0.11
C ASN A 231 15.94 27.32 0.76
N LEU A 232 14.73 26.89 0.39
CA LEU A 232 14.18 25.62 0.85
C LEU A 232 14.94 24.44 0.24
N LYS A 233 15.22 23.42 1.05
CA LYS A 233 15.74 22.13 0.59
C LYS A 233 14.74 21.03 0.91
N VAL A 234 14.39 20.25 -0.10
CA VAL A 234 13.36 19.20 -0.02
C VAL A 234 13.95 17.85 -0.41
N PHE A 235 13.49 16.78 0.25
CA PHE A 235 13.92 15.41 -0.06
C PHE A 235 12.94 14.80 -1.06
N VAL A 236 13.34 14.63 -2.32
CA VAL A 236 12.47 14.10 -3.38
C VAL A 236 13.24 13.11 -4.27
N PRO A 237 13.44 11.85 -3.82
CA PRO A 237 14.17 10.84 -4.58
C PRO A 237 13.68 10.64 -6.01
N PHE A 238 12.37 10.70 -6.24
CA PHE A 238 11.75 10.54 -7.55
C PHE A 238 12.40 11.41 -8.64
N ILE A 239 12.80 12.66 -8.33
CA ILE A 239 13.45 13.55 -9.29
C ILE A 239 14.75 12.93 -9.81
N TYR A 240 15.51 12.26 -8.96
CA TYR A 240 16.82 11.73 -9.34
C TYR A 240 16.70 10.32 -9.91
N GLN A 241 15.89 9.48 -9.29
CA GLN A 241 15.63 8.10 -9.72
C GLN A 241 15.01 8.04 -11.11
N ALA A 242 14.17 9.01 -11.48
CA ALA A 242 13.59 9.09 -12.82
C ALA A 242 14.67 9.08 -13.93
N LEU A 243 15.87 9.62 -13.67
CA LEU A 243 16.97 9.66 -14.65
C LEU A 243 17.45 8.29 -15.13
N ASP A 244 17.19 7.22 -14.38
CA ASP A 244 17.52 5.86 -14.80
C ASP A 244 16.52 5.29 -15.83
N PHE A 245 15.35 5.93 -15.95
CA PHE A 245 14.27 5.55 -16.87
C PHE A 245 14.09 6.54 -18.04
N ILE A 246 14.56 7.78 -17.88
CA ILE A 246 14.40 8.84 -18.88
C ILE A 246 15.72 9.53 -19.21
N ALA A 247 15.81 10.03 -20.44
CA ALA A 247 16.89 10.92 -20.87
C ALA A 247 16.30 12.30 -21.19
N PRO A 248 16.11 13.18 -20.18
CA PRO A 248 15.47 14.47 -20.40
C PRO A 248 16.26 15.31 -21.42
N SER A 249 15.55 15.82 -22.42
CA SER A 249 16.09 16.78 -23.37
C SER A 249 16.17 18.17 -22.74
N ASN A 250 16.81 19.13 -23.42
CA ASN A 250 16.82 20.53 -22.99
C ASN A 250 15.41 21.18 -22.94
N HIS A 251 14.37 20.48 -23.41
CA HIS A 251 12.98 20.92 -23.39
C HIS A 251 12.14 20.23 -22.30
N ASP A 252 12.66 19.17 -21.67
CA ASP A 252 12.00 18.48 -20.56
C ASP A 252 12.42 19.17 -19.25
N LEU A 253 11.72 20.27 -18.95
CA LEU A 253 12.01 21.15 -17.81
C LEU A 253 11.22 20.70 -16.57
N ILE A 254 11.85 20.87 -15.41
CA ILE A 254 11.11 20.91 -14.14
C ILE A 254 10.43 22.28 -14.09
N ILE A 255 9.18 22.35 -13.62
CA ILE A 255 8.49 23.62 -13.42
C ILE A 255 8.35 23.86 -11.91
N ILE A 256 8.90 24.97 -11.44
CA ILE A 256 8.75 25.40 -10.05
C ILE A 256 7.66 26.47 -9.98
N LYS A 257 6.68 26.26 -9.10
CA LYS A 257 5.55 27.19 -8.91
C LYS A 257 5.51 27.69 -7.47
N ASP A 258 4.92 28.87 -7.29
CA ASP A 258 4.52 29.45 -6.00
C ASP A 258 3.05 29.86 -6.10
N ASN A 259 2.21 29.29 -5.23
CA ASN A 259 0.77 29.55 -5.17
C ASN A 259 0.07 29.39 -6.54
N GLY A 260 0.44 28.33 -7.27
CA GLY A 260 -0.11 27.98 -8.58
C GLY A 260 0.43 28.80 -9.76
N ARG A 261 1.40 29.71 -9.56
CA ARG A 261 2.05 30.46 -10.64
C ARG A 261 3.49 30.01 -10.83
N THR A 262 3.91 29.80 -12.08
CA THR A 262 5.32 29.50 -12.40
C THR A 262 6.24 30.59 -11.87
N LEU A 263 7.21 30.19 -11.06
CA LEU A 263 8.28 31.03 -10.55
C LEU A 263 9.48 30.99 -11.49
N TYR A 264 9.93 29.78 -11.86
CA TYR A 264 11.00 29.54 -12.83
C TYR A 264 10.98 28.09 -13.34
N GLU A 265 11.72 27.84 -14.44
CA GLU A 265 11.82 26.52 -15.09
C GLU A 265 13.32 26.14 -15.19
N PRO A 266 13.88 25.49 -14.16
CA PRO A 266 15.28 25.10 -14.19
C PRO A 266 15.52 23.90 -15.12
N PRO A 267 16.77 23.71 -15.60
CA PRO A 267 17.16 22.46 -16.22
C PRO A 267 17.01 21.31 -15.23
N TYR A 268 16.83 20.11 -15.74
CA TYR A 268 16.78 18.90 -14.93
C TYR A 268 18.09 18.71 -14.12
N PRO A 269 18.04 18.40 -12.82
CA PRO A 269 19.24 18.23 -12.00
C PRO A 269 19.99 16.94 -12.34
N THR A 270 21.24 16.83 -11.89
CA THR A 270 22.01 15.58 -11.92
C THR A 270 22.17 15.04 -10.51
N TYR A 271 22.12 13.72 -10.35
CA TYR A 271 22.40 13.07 -9.07
C TYR A 271 23.89 13.17 -8.69
N ASP A 272 24.18 13.63 -7.47
CA ASP A 272 25.53 13.83 -6.93
C ASP A 272 25.79 13.08 -5.61
N GLY A 273 24.91 12.11 -5.27
CA GLY A 273 24.96 11.34 -4.01
C GLY A 273 23.94 11.79 -2.96
N SER A 274 23.00 12.67 -3.31
CA SER A 274 21.93 13.16 -2.43
C SER A 274 20.62 13.33 -3.18
N TYR A 275 19.50 12.98 -2.53
CA TYR A 275 18.14 13.21 -3.04
C TYR A 275 17.54 14.57 -2.60
N MET A 276 18.39 15.48 -2.12
CA MET A 276 17.98 16.82 -1.70
C MET A 276 17.94 17.78 -2.90
N TYR A 277 16.75 18.28 -3.23
CA TYR A 277 16.54 19.32 -4.24
C TYR A 277 16.41 20.69 -3.57
N THR A 278 17.08 21.72 -4.12
CA THR A 278 16.98 23.10 -3.60
C THR A 278 16.03 23.93 -4.44
N ILE A 279 15.06 24.57 -3.80
CA ILE A 279 14.13 25.53 -4.42
C ILE A 279 14.60 26.94 -4.09
N GLU A 280 14.70 27.80 -5.10
CA GLU A 280 15.19 29.19 -5.00
C GLU A 280 14.14 30.10 -4.36
N THR A 281 14.00 30.03 -3.03
CA THR A 281 13.00 30.78 -2.25
C THR A 281 13.54 32.07 -1.61
N ALA A 282 14.84 32.33 -1.68
CA ALA A 282 15.48 33.47 -1.00
C ALA A 282 14.90 34.85 -1.41
N GLY A 283 14.37 34.95 -2.64
CA GLY A 283 13.75 36.18 -3.15
C GLY A 283 12.29 36.40 -2.74
N LEU A 284 11.64 35.41 -2.12
CA LEU A 284 10.24 35.48 -1.73
C LEU A 284 10.06 36.38 -0.48
N GLN A 285 8.90 37.01 -0.38
CA GLN A 285 8.56 37.88 0.76
C GLN A 285 8.04 37.03 1.93
N PRO A 286 8.06 37.56 3.17
CA PRO A 286 7.40 36.89 4.29
C PRO A 286 5.91 36.62 4.02
N GLY A 287 5.41 35.49 4.50
CA GLY A 287 4.02 35.06 4.30
C GLY A 287 3.86 33.56 4.06
N GLU A 288 2.65 33.16 3.69
CA GLU A 288 2.30 31.78 3.34
C GLU A 288 2.54 31.53 1.84
N HIS A 289 3.26 30.45 1.52
CA HIS A 289 3.59 30.03 0.18
C HIS A 289 3.28 28.54 0.01
N LEU A 290 2.58 28.18 -1.06
CA LEU A 290 2.48 26.80 -1.51
C LEU A 290 3.43 26.62 -2.69
N LEU A 291 4.62 26.08 -2.44
CA LEU A 291 5.59 25.78 -3.48
C LEU A 291 5.25 24.44 -4.12
N GLU A 292 5.45 24.31 -5.43
CA GLU A 292 5.21 23.07 -6.16
C GLU A 292 6.39 22.76 -7.09
N ILE A 293 6.81 21.50 -7.09
CA ILE A 293 7.67 20.93 -8.13
C ILE A 293 6.79 20.11 -9.07
N SER A 294 6.66 20.52 -10.32
CA SER A 294 5.90 19.80 -11.35
C SER A 294 6.86 19.12 -12.32
N LEU A 295 6.69 17.81 -12.50
CA LEU A 295 7.49 16.93 -13.33
C LEU A 295 6.62 16.36 -14.46
N GLY A 296 6.95 16.69 -15.70
CA GLY A 296 6.24 16.20 -16.88
C GLY A 296 7.23 15.79 -17.96
N TYR A 297 7.01 14.60 -18.53
CA TYR A 297 7.80 14.09 -19.66
C TYR A 297 6.86 13.64 -20.76
N ASN A 298 7.35 13.63 -21.99
CA ASN A 298 6.59 13.17 -23.15
C ASN A 298 6.19 11.67 -23.09
N SER A 299 6.77 10.87 -22.17
CA SER A 299 6.56 9.42 -22.05
C SER A 299 5.48 8.96 -21.06
N GLY A 300 4.80 9.86 -20.35
CA GLY A 300 3.63 9.55 -19.52
C GLY A 300 3.88 8.78 -18.20
N GLU A 301 4.79 7.82 -18.16
CA GLU A 301 4.91 6.85 -17.05
C GLU A 301 5.62 7.34 -15.79
N TYR A 302 6.56 8.28 -15.88
CA TYR A 302 7.32 8.75 -14.72
C TYR A 302 6.97 10.19 -14.38
N THR A 303 5.68 10.53 -14.31
CA THR A 303 5.20 11.92 -14.16
C THR A 303 4.64 12.18 -12.76
N GLY A 304 4.57 13.45 -12.35
CA GLY A 304 4.05 13.79 -11.02
C GLY A 304 4.23 15.25 -10.59
N TRP A 305 3.70 15.59 -9.42
CA TRP A 305 3.96 16.89 -8.77
C TRP A 305 4.01 16.78 -7.25
N TYR A 306 4.81 17.65 -6.63
CA TYR A 306 5.03 17.65 -5.18
C TYR A 306 4.84 19.04 -4.60
N ASP A 307 3.95 19.16 -3.63
CA ASP A 307 3.63 20.40 -2.94
C ASP A 307 4.38 20.52 -1.61
N PHE A 308 4.82 21.74 -1.30
CA PHE A 308 5.52 22.10 -0.07
C PHE A 308 4.88 23.37 0.51
N PRO A 309 4.01 23.24 1.52
CA PRO A 309 3.50 24.39 2.26
C PRO A 309 4.63 25.02 3.10
N VAL A 310 4.88 26.31 2.92
CA VAL A 310 5.98 27.05 3.56
C VAL A 310 5.49 28.37 4.14
N THR A 311 5.79 28.61 5.40
CA THR A 311 5.72 29.94 6.00
C THR A 311 7.10 30.60 5.96
N ILE A 312 7.22 31.77 5.34
CA ILE A 312 8.45 32.57 5.33
C ILE A 312 8.34 33.67 6.39
N THR A 313 9.28 33.70 7.34
CA THR A 313 9.32 34.74 8.40
C THR A 313 10.32 35.85 8.08
N GLU A 314 10.16 37.01 8.71
CA GLU A 314 11.20 38.06 8.74
C GLU A 314 12.53 37.56 9.34
#